data_AF-A0A933I8W7-F1
#
_entry.id   AF-A0A933I8W7-F1
#
_cell.length_a   1.000
_cell.length_b   1.000
_cell.length_c   1.000
_cell.angle_alpha   90.00
_cell.angle_beta   90.00
_cell.angle_gamma   90.00
#
_symmetry.space_group_name_H-M   'P 1'
#
loop_
_entity.id
_entity.type
_entity.pdbx_description
1 polymer ?
#
loop_
_entity_poly.entity_id
_entity_poly.type
_entity_poly.pdbx_seq_one_letter_code
_entity_poly.pdbx_strand_id
1 'polypeptide(L)'
;MPEFRIFETAEFLARLKRLEPARREFLERKIREYVYPRLRQEPYYGPQIRKLRGYSPDTWRYRIGDYRLFYSRDSKERIVYLLTIDDRKDAYR
;
A
#
# COMPACT_ATOMS: atom_id res chain seq x y z
N MET A 1 9.87 11.75 -15.43
CA MET A 1 8.43 11.46 -15.64
C MET A 1 7.65 12.07 -14.49
N PRO A 2 6.40 12.54 -14.68
CA PRO A 2 5.60 13.06 -13.56
C PRO A 2 5.43 11.98 -12.48
N GLU A 3 5.45 12.32 -11.20
CA GLU A 3 5.24 11.31 -10.16
C GLU A 3 3.76 10.90 -10.07
N PHE A 4 3.49 9.66 -9.66
CA PHE A 4 2.14 9.28 -9.25
C PHE A 4 1.75 10.04 -7.97
N ARG A 5 0.51 10.51 -7.90
CA ARG A 5 -0.07 11.03 -6.65
C ARG A 5 -0.54 9.87 -5.80
N ILE A 6 -0.37 9.97 -4.49
CA ILE A 6 -0.80 8.94 -3.54
C ILE A 6 -1.94 9.50 -2.71
N PHE A 7 -3.04 8.75 -2.62
CA PHE A 7 -4.16 9.05 -1.75
C PHE A 7 -4.37 7.90 -0.76
N GLU A 8 -4.52 8.25 0.51
CA GLU A 8 -4.82 7.34 1.59
C GLU A 8 -6.33 7.26 1.77
N THR A 9 -6.91 6.05 1.71
CA THR A 9 -8.33 5.88 2.00
C THR A 9 -8.61 5.95 3.49
N ALA A 10 -9.87 6.23 3.86
CA ALA A 10 -10.30 6.20 5.25
C ALA A 10 -10.07 4.83 5.91
N GLU A 11 -10.28 3.72 5.19
CA GLU A 11 -10.02 2.37 5.70
C GLU A 11 -8.54 2.16 6.01
N PHE A 12 -7.64 2.56 5.10
CA PHE A 12 -6.19 2.50 5.33
C PHE A 12 -5.78 3.26 6.59
N LEU A 13 -6.25 4.50 6.76
CA LEU A 13 -6.00 5.31 7.94
C LEU A 13 -6.57 4.67 9.22
N ALA A 14 -7.77 4.11 9.14
CA ALA A 14 -8.40 3.43 10.27
C ALA A 14 -7.61 2.18 10.69
N ARG A 15 -7.10 1.40 9.74
CA ARG A 15 -6.29 0.20 10.02
C ARG A 15 -4.98 0.54 10.69
N LEU A 16 -4.24 1.54 10.19
CA LEU A 16 -3.03 2.02 10.85
C LEU A 16 -3.31 2.49 12.28
N LYS A 17 -4.41 3.21 12.49
CA LYS A 17 -4.86 3.71 13.81
C LYS A 17 -5.30 2.63 14.79
N ARG A 18 -5.54 1.39 14.35
CA ARG A 18 -5.87 0.25 15.23
C ARG A 18 -4.64 -0.51 15.70
N LEU A 19 -3.48 -0.26 15.12
CA LEU A 19 -2.23 -0.92 15.51
C LEU A 19 -1.68 -0.32 16.80
N GLU A 20 -1.00 -1.17 17.57
CA GLU A 20 -0.20 -0.78 18.73
C GLU A 20 0.80 0.34 18.37
N PRO A 21 1.03 1.33 19.27
CA PRO A 21 1.81 2.52 18.94
C PRO A 21 3.18 2.24 18.30
N ALA A 22 3.95 1.32 18.88
CA ALA A 22 5.29 0.97 18.36
C ALA A 22 5.23 0.34 16.95
N ARG A 23 4.20 -0.45 16.66
CA ARG A 23 4.00 -1.08 15.34
C ARG A 23 3.56 -0.05 14.31
N ARG A 24 2.66 0.85 14.72
CA ARG A 24 2.20 1.96 13.88
C ARG A 24 3.37 2.85 13.48
N GLU A 25 4.17 3.31 14.44
CA GLU A 25 5.32 4.17 14.18
C GLU A 25 6.33 3.51 13.23
N PHE A 26 6.63 2.22 13.46
CA PHE A 26 7.47 1.45 12.55
C PHE A 26 6.93 1.42 11.12
N LEU A 27 5.63 1.17 10.96
CA LEU A 27 5.00 1.10 9.64
C LEU A 27 4.92 2.46 8.96
N GLU A 28 4.48 3.50 9.67
CA GLU A 28 4.39 4.86 9.13
C GLU A 28 5.75 5.33 8.61
N ARG A 29 6.82 5.05 9.36
CA ARG A 29 8.19 5.32 8.91
C ARG A 29 8.53 4.54 7.64
N LYS A 30 8.30 3.22 7.61
CA LYS A 30 8.59 2.40 6.42
C LYS A 30 7.78 2.83 5.20
N ILE A 31 6.52 3.20 5.42
CA ILE A 31 5.62 3.67 4.38
C ILE A 31 6.15 4.98 3.79
N ARG A 32 6.49 5.96 4.64
CA ARG A 32 7.01 7.26 4.22
C ARG A 32 8.36 7.16 3.50
N GLU A 33 9.29 6.37 4.04
CA GLU A 33 10.67 6.29 3.55
C GLU A 33 10.84 5.40 2.32
N TYR A 34 10.06 4.32 2.20
CA TYR A 34 10.28 3.31 1.16
C TYR A 34 9.08 3.09 0.24
N VAL A 35 7.86 3.07 0.79
CA VAL A 35 6.67 2.76 -0.01
C VAL A 35 6.30 3.96 -0.88
N TYR A 36 6.20 5.16 -0.30
CA TYR A 36 5.77 6.35 -1.05
C TYR A 36 6.73 6.68 -2.20
N PRO A 37 8.06 6.79 -1.99
CA PRO A 37 8.98 7.06 -3.09
C PRO A 37 8.88 6.00 -4.20
N ARG A 38 8.74 4.72 -3.82
CA ARG A 38 8.61 3.65 -4.81
C ARG A 38 7.31 3.73 -5.60
N LEU A 39 6.17 3.92 -4.95
CA LEU A 39 4.87 3.98 -5.62
C LEU A 39 4.70 5.26 -6.48
N ARG A 40 5.35 6.37 -6.08
CA ARG A 40 5.41 7.59 -6.89
C ARG A 40 6.13 7.39 -8.22
N GLN A 41 7.16 6.55 -8.24
CA GLN A 41 7.98 6.33 -9.44
C GLN A 41 7.51 5.13 -10.26
N GLU A 42 7.26 3.99 -9.61
CA GLU A 42 7.02 2.70 -10.25
C GLU A 42 6.04 1.85 -9.43
N PRO A 43 4.72 2.10 -9.57
CA PRO A 43 3.68 1.36 -8.84
C PRO A 43 3.28 0.04 -9.52
N TYR A 44 3.88 -0.33 -10.66
CA TYR A 44 3.52 -1.55 -11.39
C TYR A 44 4.38 -2.73 -10.96
N TYR A 45 5.69 -2.49 -10.77
CA TYR A 45 6.67 -3.54 -10.58
C TYR A 45 7.67 -3.25 -9.46
N GLY A 46 8.08 -4.30 -8.77
CA GLY A 46 9.14 -4.23 -7.78
C GLY A 46 9.23 -5.51 -6.96
N PRO A 47 10.34 -5.71 -6.23
CA PRO A 47 10.54 -6.93 -5.45
C PRO A 47 9.44 -7.14 -4.40
N GLN A 48 8.87 -6.05 -3.87
CA GLN A 48 7.79 -6.09 -2.88
C GLN A 48 6.40 -5.97 -3.48
N ILE A 49 6.28 -5.68 -4.78
CA ILE A 49 5.01 -5.40 -5.46
C ILE A 49 4.56 -6.64 -6.22
N ARG A 50 3.32 -7.05 -6.02
CA ARG A 50 2.66 -8.09 -6.84
C ARG A 50 1.23 -7.67 -7.18
N LYS A 51 0.86 -7.82 -8.45
CA LYS A 51 -0.54 -7.72 -8.88
C LYS A 51 -1.32 -8.93 -8.34
N LEU A 52 -2.49 -8.68 -7.77
CA LEU A 52 -3.42 -9.73 -7.34
C LEU A 52 -4.26 -10.21 -8.52
N ARG A 53 -4.69 -11.47 -8.48
CA ARG A 53 -5.58 -12.07 -9.49
C ARG A 53 -7.01 -12.11 -8.95
N GLY A 54 -7.99 -11.85 -9.80
CA GLY A 54 -9.41 -11.95 -9.45
C GLY A 54 -10.00 -10.76 -8.68
N TYR A 55 -9.29 -9.62 -8.64
CA TYR A 55 -9.78 -8.39 -8.02
C TYR A 55 -10.23 -7.39 -9.09
N SER A 56 -11.41 -6.80 -8.88
CA SER A 56 -11.92 -5.67 -9.65
C SER A 56 -12.31 -4.54 -8.68
N PRO A 57 -11.70 -3.35 -8.76
CA PRO A 57 -10.67 -2.96 -9.71
C PRO A 57 -9.34 -3.71 -9.50
N ASP A 58 -8.49 -3.66 -10.52
CA ASP A 58 -7.13 -4.19 -10.45
C ASP A 58 -6.42 -3.70 -9.18
N THR A 59 -5.89 -4.65 -8.41
CA THR A 59 -5.30 -4.39 -7.09
C THR A 59 -3.90 -5.00 -7.00
N TRP A 60 -3.00 -4.30 -6.33
CA TRP A 60 -1.64 -4.71 -6.05
C TRP A 60 -1.40 -4.78 -4.55
N ARG A 61 -0.36 -5.51 -4.19
CA ARG A 61 0.12 -5.63 -2.82
C ARG A 61 1.59 -5.25 -2.74
N TYR A 62 1.92 -4.37 -1.81
CA TYR A 62 3.29 -4.06 -1.38
C TYR A 62 3.60 -4.77 -0.05
N ARG A 63 4.70 -5.53 0.01
CA ARG A 63 5.14 -6.20 1.24
C ARG A 63 6.02 -5.30 2.10
N ILE A 64 5.70 -5.19 3.39
CA ILE A 64 6.46 -4.43 4.39
C ILE A 64 6.70 -5.35 5.60
N GLY A 65 7.79 -6.13 5.57
CA GLY A 65 8.03 -7.16 6.58
C GLY A 65 6.89 -8.19 6.61
N ASP A 66 6.17 -8.22 7.73
CA ASP A 66 4.99 -9.06 7.95
C ASP A 66 3.67 -8.43 7.52
N TYR A 67 3.67 -7.15 7.14
CA TYR A 67 2.48 -6.43 6.69
C TYR A 67 2.37 -6.39 5.17
N ARG A 68 1.13 -6.22 4.72
CA ARG A 68 0.74 -6.14 3.32
C ARG A 68 -0.09 -4.90 3.14
N LEU A 69 0.45 -3.94 2.41
CA LEU A 69 -0.30 -2.78 1.96
C LEU A 69 -0.95 -3.12 0.62
N PHE A 70 -2.25 -2.88 0.51
CA PHE A 70 -2.99 -3.09 -0.71
C PHE A 70 -3.34 -1.75 -1.35
N TYR A 71 -3.18 -1.67 -2.67
CA TYR A 71 -3.44 -0.44 -3.40
C TYR A 71 -4.02 -0.72 -4.79
N SER A 72 -4.85 0.20 -5.28
CA SER A 72 -5.22 0.28 -6.69
C SER A 72 -4.51 1.48 -7.32
N ARG A 73 -4.60 1.57 -8.64
CA ARG A 73 -4.00 2.68 -9.38
C ARG A 73 -4.86 3.07 -10.57
N ASP A 74 -4.84 4.35 -10.87
CA ASP A 74 -5.33 4.91 -12.12
C ASP A 74 -4.12 5.32 -12.97
N SER A 75 -3.85 4.58 -14.05
CA SER A 75 -2.73 4.86 -14.95
C SER A 75 -2.91 6.18 -15.71
N LYS A 76 -4.17 6.52 -16.02
CA LYS A 76 -4.52 7.69 -16.82
C LYS A 76 -4.32 8.96 -16.01
N GLU A 77 -4.85 8.96 -14.78
CA GLU A 77 -4.76 10.11 -13.86
C GLU A 77 -3.47 10.13 -13.03
N ARG A 78 -2.65 9.08 -13.16
CA ARG A 78 -1.42 8.84 -12.39
C ARG A 78 -1.68 8.89 -10.89
N ILE A 79 -2.68 8.14 -10.44
CA ILE A 79 -3.06 8.08 -9.03
C ILE A 79 -2.82 6.67 -8.49
N VAL A 80 -2.34 6.58 -7.25
CA VAL A 80 -2.30 5.36 -6.44
C VAL A 80 -3.20 5.57 -5.23
N TYR A 81 -4.16 4.67 -5.03
CA TYR A 81 -5.05 4.68 -3.88
C TYR A 81 -4.62 3.58 -2.90
N LEU A 82 -4.18 3.96 -1.69
CA LEU A 82 -3.86 3.01 -0.64
C LEU A 82 -5.16 2.56 0.01
N LEU A 83 -5.54 1.31 -0.25
CA LEU A 83 -6.85 0.77 0.10
C LEU A 83 -6.90 0.30 1.55
N THR A 84 -5.89 -0.47 1.97
CA THR A 84 -5.83 -1.01 3.33
C THR A 84 -4.43 -1.55 3.63
N ILE A 85 -4.16 -1.86 4.90
CA ILE A 85 -2.96 -2.54 5.35
C ILE A 85 -3.34 -3.64 6.34
N ASP A 86 -2.73 -4.81 6.19
CA ASP A 86 -3.05 -5.98 7.00
C ASP A 86 -1.81 -6.80 7.39
N ASP A 87 -1.88 -7.49 8.52
CA ASP A 87 -0.87 -8.45 8.97
C ASP A 87 -0.97 -9.74 8.14
N ARG A 88 0.16 -10.42 7.93
CA ARG A 88 0.22 -11.75 7.29
C ARG A 88 -0.82 -12.72 7.83
N LYS A 89 -1.06 -12.69 9.14
CA LYS A 89 -1.91 -13.65 9.85
C LYS A 89 -3.39 -13.44 9.57
N ASP A 90 -3.80 -12.23 9.19
CA ASP A 90 -5.20 -11.86 9.01
C ASP A 90 -5.58 -11.63 7.52
N ALA A 91 -4.60 -11.40 6.64
CA ALA A 91 -4.81 -11.08 5.22
C ALA A 91 -5.40 -12.21 4.32
N TYR A 92 -5.71 -13.39 4.87
CA TYR A 92 -6.26 -14.54 4.13
C TYR A 92 -7.43 -15.22 4.85
N ARG A 93 -8.08 -14.53 5.80
CA ARG A 93 -9.36 -14.99 6.35
C ARG A 93 -10.54 -14.47 5.55
#